data_AF-Q8YLE6-F1
#
_entry.id   AF-Q8YLE6-F1
#
_cell.length_a   1.000
_cell.length_b   1.000
_cell.length_c   1.000
_cell.angle_alpha   90.00
_cell.angle_beta   90.00
_cell.angle_gamma   90.00
#
_symmetry.space_group_name_H-M   'P 1'
#
loop_
_entity.id
_entity.type
_entity.pdbx_description
1 polymer ?
#
loop_
_entity_poly.entity_id
_entity_poly.type
_entity_poly.pdbx_seq_one_letter_code
_entity_poly.pdbx_strand_id
1 'polypeptide(L)'
;MNRVTLADMSEELLQHKLSAIASNYGKIGAFIHIHPVFQNLGIYISQEKSIVKHVFFMAKHLKKSLTEAGRYERSCFVAVTQLDGAFGLEHNTNFGAIAGGLFGLVKTLRWEWPNVFTRGIDLSPALNPQQSAQFILDELHDSNLYIPEVAYGSQGRVTLIS
;
A
#
# COMPACT_ATOMS: atom_id res chain seq x y z
N MET A 1 7.19 20.74 3.03
CA MET A 1 6.40 19.52 2.78
C MET A 1 4.97 19.96 2.48
N ASN A 2 4.43 19.65 1.31
CA ASN A 2 3.05 20.00 0.95
C ASN A 2 2.10 18.92 1.47
N ARG A 3 1.04 19.31 2.17
CA ARG A 3 0.03 18.38 2.70
C ARG A 3 -1.33 18.69 2.09
N VAL A 4 -1.96 17.68 1.50
CA VAL A 4 -3.34 17.74 1.03
C VAL A 4 -4.19 16.85 1.92
N THR A 5 -5.27 17.41 2.47
CA THR A 5 -6.20 16.68 3.34
C THR A 5 -7.55 16.54 2.63
N LEU A 6 -8.19 15.39 2.79
CA LEU A 6 -9.54 15.13 2.34
C LEU A 6 -10.51 15.41 3.50
N ALA A 7 -11.58 16.15 3.23
CA ALA A 7 -12.61 16.46 4.24
C ALA A 7 -13.56 15.26 4.46
N ASP A 8 -13.69 14.40 3.46
CA ASP A 8 -14.47 13.18 3.47
C ASP A 8 -13.83 12.11 2.55
N MET A 9 -14.45 10.93 2.48
CA MET A 9 -13.95 9.79 1.69
C MET A 9 -14.69 9.61 0.35
N SER A 10 -15.31 10.67 -0.18
CA SER A 10 -15.98 10.63 -1.49
C SER A 10 -14.98 10.47 -2.63
N GLU A 11 -15.41 9.79 -3.70
CA GLU A 11 -14.56 9.58 -4.88
C GLU A 11 -14.38 10.89 -5.67
N GLU A 12 -15.42 11.73 -5.69
CA GLU A 12 -15.43 13.02 -6.39
C GLU A 12 -14.38 13.96 -5.79
N LEU A 13 -14.33 14.07 -4.46
CA LEU A 13 -13.33 14.88 -3.77
C LEU A 13 -11.92 14.33 -4.02
N LEU A 14 -11.75 13.00 -3.97
CA LEU A 14 -10.47 12.35 -4.26
C LEU A 14 -9.97 12.73 -5.66
N GLN A 15 -10.80 12.53 -6.69
CA GLN A 15 -10.44 12.84 -8.07
C GLN A 15 -10.07 14.31 -8.26
N HIS A 16 -10.85 15.22 -7.66
CA HIS A 16 -10.56 16.65 -7.71
C HIS A 16 -9.21 16.97 -7.06
N LYS A 17 -8.90 16.38 -5.90
CA LYS A 17 -7.63 16.62 -5.20
C LYS A 17 -6.43 16.03 -5.91
N LEU A 18 -6.56 14.84 -6.51
CA LEU A 18 -5.50 14.27 -7.36
C LEU A 18 -5.21 15.16 -8.58
N SER A 19 -6.25 15.69 -9.21
CA SER A 19 -6.10 16.63 -10.33
C SER A 19 -5.40 17.92 -9.88
N ALA A 20 -5.76 18.46 -8.71
CA ALA A 20 -5.09 19.63 -8.14
C ALA A 20 -3.62 19.35 -7.78
N ILE A 21 -3.29 18.15 -7.28
CA ILE A 21 -1.90 17.75 -7.03
C ILE A 21 -1.12 17.73 -8.34
N ALA A 22 -1.68 17.11 -9.39
CA ALA A 22 -1.04 17.03 -10.70
C ALA A 22 -0.74 18.41 -11.30
N SER A 23 -1.67 19.36 -11.17
CA SER A 23 -1.50 20.73 -11.68
C SER A 23 -0.51 21.57 -10.87
N ASN A 24 -0.46 21.41 -9.54
CA ASN A 24 0.35 22.26 -8.68
C ASN A 24 1.77 21.71 -8.41
N TYR A 25 1.94 20.39 -8.46
CA TYR A 25 3.18 19.72 -8.08
C TYR A 25 3.75 18.80 -9.15
N GLY A 26 3.04 18.59 -10.26
CA GLY A 26 3.42 17.66 -11.32
C GLY A 26 2.74 16.30 -11.19
N LYS A 27 2.88 15.47 -12.24
CA LYS A 27 2.27 14.14 -12.30
C LYS A 27 2.75 13.25 -11.14
N ILE A 28 1.85 12.41 -10.64
CA ILE A 28 2.15 11.47 -9.56
C ILE A 28 2.87 10.26 -10.15
N GLY A 29 4.16 10.11 -9.83
CA GLY A 29 4.99 8.96 -10.23
C GLY A 29 5.02 7.83 -9.21
N ALA A 30 4.58 8.06 -7.97
CA ALA A 30 4.60 7.05 -6.91
C ALA A 30 3.40 7.19 -5.97
N PHE A 31 2.87 6.06 -5.52
CA PHE A 31 1.85 5.97 -4.48
C PHE A 31 2.26 4.95 -3.42
N ILE A 32 2.16 5.35 -2.16
CA ILE A 32 2.42 4.51 -0.99
C ILE A 32 1.23 4.67 -0.05
N HIS A 33 0.47 3.59 0.15
CA HIS A 33 -0.58 3.52 1.15
C HIS A 33 -0.01 2.97 2.46
N ILE A 34 -0.09 3.75 3.55
CA ILE A 34 0.23 3.29 4.90
C ILE A 34 -1.10 3.03 5.60
N HIS A 35 -1.46 1.75 5.76
CA HIS A 35 -2.72 1.39 6.37
C HIS A 35 -2.70 1.72 7.88
N PRO A 36 -3.75 2.39 8.40
CA PRO A 36 -3.79 2.73 9.82
C PRO A 36 -3.93 1.48 10.69
N VAL A 37 -3.37 1.55 11.89
CA VAL A 37 -3.44 0.47 12.87
C VAL A 37 -4.77 0.56 13.60
N PHE A 38 -5.51 -0.54 13.60
CA PHE A 38 -6.74 -0.67 14.38
C PHE A 38 -6.50 -1.64 15.54
N GLN A 39 -6.32 -1.10 16.74
CA GLN A 39 -6.13 -1.92 17.94
C GLN A 39 -7.48 -2.30 18.56
N ASN A 40 -7.58 -3.53 19.09
CA ASN A 40 -8.68 -3.98 19.96
C ASN A 40 -10.09 -3.92 19.36
N LEU A 41 -10.19 -3.88 18.04
CA LEU A 41 -11.45 -3.99 17.31
C LEU A 41 -11.41 -5.39 16.66
N GLY A 42 -12.50 -6.17 16.79
CA GLY A 42 -12.54 -7.54 16.26
C GLY A 42 -12.19 -7.63 14.75
N ILE A 43 -12.20 -8.84 14.21
CA ILE A 43 -11.74 -9.13 12.83
C ILE A 43 -12.35 -8.26 11.72
N TYR A 44 -13.52 -7.67 11.93
CA TYR A 44 -14.23 -6.82 10.97
C TYR A 44 -14.36 -5.39 11.50
N ILE A 45 -13.82 -4.44 10.74
CA ILE A 45 -13.81 -3.02 11.09
C ILE A 45 -14.42 -2.23 9.94
N SER A 46 -15.58 -1.63 10.15
CA SER A 46 -16.32 -0.95 9.07
C SER A 46 -15.56 0.25 8.48
N GLN A 47 -14.78 0.95 9.30
CA GLN A 47 -13.90 2.04 8.87
C GLN A 47 -12.79 1.54 7.93
N GLU A 48 -12.24 0.35 8.22
CA GLU A 48 -11.19 -0.29 7.42
C GLU A 48 -11.68 -0.59 6.00
N LYS A 49 -12.93 -1.04 5.85
CA LYS A 49 -13.59 -1.24 4.55
C LYS A 49 -13.63 0.04 3.72
N SER A 50 -13.97 1.17 4.33
CA SER A 50 -14.01 2.47 3.64
C SER A 50 -12.62 2.91 3.19
N ILE A 51 -11.59 2.64 3.99
CA ILE A 51 -10.19 2.94 3.62
C ILE A 51 -9.74 2.06 2.46
N VAL A 52 -9.95 0.74 2.54
CA VAL A 52 -9.57 -0.17 1.45
C VAL A 52 -10.29 0.21 0.15
N LYS A 53 -11.59 0.53 0.20
CA LYS A 53 -12.32 1.07 -0.96
C LYS A 53 -11.66 2.33 -1.54
N HIS A 54 -11.18 3.23 -0.68
CA HIS A 54 -10.49 4.44 -1.11
C HIS A 54 -9.16 4.12 -1.81
N VAL A 55 -8.43 3.10 -1.37
CA VAL A 55 -7.20 2.63 -2.05
C VAL A 55 -7.52 2.07 -3.45
N PHE A 56 -8.66 1.41 -3.63
CA PHE A 56 -9.14 1.00 -4.96
C PHE A 56 -9.42 2.22 -5.86
N PHE A 57 -10.01 3.29 -5.33
CA PHE A 57 -10.18 4.53 -6.08
C PHE A 57 -8.85 5.20 -6.43
N MET A 58 -7.87 5.19 -5.51
CA MET A 58 -6.51 5.63 -5.81
C MET A 58 -5.94 4.85 -6.99
N ALA A 59 -6.07 3.52 -7.01
CA ALA A 59 -5.61 2.71 -8.12
C ALA A 59 -6.32 3.07 -9.44
N LYS A 60 -7.65 3.21 -9.42
CA LYS A 60 -8.46 3.62 -10.58
C LYS A 60 -7.96 4.94 -11.19
N HIS A 61 -7.78 5.98 -10.36
CA HIS A 61 -7.45 7.33 -10.84
C HIS A 61 -5.96 7.50 -11.16
N LEU A 62 -5.08 6.73 -10.52
CA LEU A 62 -3.63 6.84 -10.73
C LEU A 62 -3.09 5.95 -11.85
N LYS A 63 -3.87 5.00 -12.38
CA LYS A 63 -3.46 4.08 -13.46
C LYS A 63 -2.70 4.79 -14.59
N LYS A 64 -3.26 5.85 -15.17
CA LYS A 64 -2.65 6.59 -16.27
C LYS A 64 -1.33 7.26 -15.85
N SER A 65 -1.34 7.96 -14.71
CA SER A 65 -0.17 8.69 -14.22
C SER A 65 1.01 7.75 -13.93
N LEU A 66 0.75 6.66 -13.20
CA LEU A 66 1.78 5.71 -12.80
C LEU A 66 2.32 4.91 -14.00
N THR A 67 1.45 4.46 -14.91
CA THR A 67 1.91 3.72 -16.11
C THR A 67 2.62 4.63 -17.12
N GLU A 68 2.30 5.91 -17.21
CA GLU A 68 3.08 6.86 -18.02
C GLU A 68 4.46 7.13 -17.40
N ALA A 69 4.53 7.37 -16.08
CA ALA A 69 5.78 7.57 -15.36
C ALA A 69 6.70 6.34 -15.46
N GLY A 70 6.12 5.13 -15.32
CA GLY A 70 6.83 3.85 -15.42
C GLY A 70 7.51 3.56 -16.76
N ARG A 71 7.32 4.41 -17.78
CA ARG A 71 8.05 4.32 -19.06
C ARG A 71 9.43 4.97 -19.01
N TYR A 72 9.66 5.89 -18.08
CA TYR A 72 10.86 6.72 -18.02
C TYR A 72 11.59 6.61 -16.67
N GLU A 73 10.85 6.32 -15.59
CA GLU A 73 11.36 6.24 -14.23
C GLU A 73 10.74 5.06 -13.47
N ARG A 74 11.25 4.80 -12.25
CA ARG A 74 10.69 3.76 -11.37
C ARG A 74 9.41 4.27 -10.71
N SER A 75 8.29 4.04 -11.38
CA SER A 75 6.95 4.30 -10.84
C SER A 75 6.50 3.18 -9.90
N CYS A 76 5.74 3.50 -8.84
CA CYS A 76 5.27 2.48 -7.90
C CYS A 76 3.86 2.65 -7.34
N PHE A 77 3.26 1.52 -6.97
CA PHE A 77 2.07 1.41 -6.12
C PHE A 77 2.36 0.42 -4.99
N VAL A 78 2.57 0.92 -3.78
CA VAL A 78 2.90 0.12 -2.60
C VAL A 78 1.78 0.21 -1.58
N ALA A 79 1.40 -0.92 -0.99
CA ALA A 79 0.46 -0.98 0.13
C ALA A 79 1.14 -1.61 1.34
N VAL A 80 1.17 -0.87 2.45
CA VAL A 80 1.76 -1.30 3.72
C VAL A 80 0.64 -1.60 4.70
N THR A 81 0.65 -2.79 5.27
CA THR A 81 -0.25 -3.24 6.33
C THR A 81 0.55 -3.55 7.60
N GLN A 82 -0.16 -3.63 8.72
CA GLN A 82 0.40 -4.10 9.99
C GLN A 82 -0.48 -5.23 10.53
N LEU A 83 -0.29 -6.45 10.01
CA LEU A 83 -0.98 -7.66 10.47
C LEU A 83 -0.17 -8.31 11.60
N ASP A 84 0.55 -9.39 11.33
CA ASP A 84 1.46 -10.06 12.27
C ASP A 84 2.93 -10.04 11.82
N GLY A 85 3.22 -9.58 10.60
CA GLY A 85 4.54 -9.66 9.98
C GLY A 85 4.83 -11.02 9.34
N ALA A 86 3.78 -11.82 9.14
CA ALA A 86 3.80 -13.13 8.49
C ALA A 86 2.50 -13.38 7.69
N PHE A 87 1.87 -12.33 7.15
CA PHE A 87 0.64 -12.39 6.35
C PHE A 87 -0.59 -12.93 7.09
N GLY A 88 -0.60 -12.84 8.41
CA GLY A 88 -1.65 -13.39 9.27
C GLY A 88 -1.50 -14.90 9.55
N LEU A 89 -0.35 -15.50 9.24
CA LEU A 89 -0.10 -16.94 9.37
C LEU A 89 0.56 -17.34 10.71
N GLU A 90 1.11 -16.40 11.48
CA GLU A 90 1.70 -16.70 12.79
C GLU A 90 0.64 -16.72 13.91
N HIS A 91 -0.51 -16.06 13.69
CA HIS A 91 -1.64 -16.02 14.64
C HIS A 91 -1.25 -15.53 16.05
N ASN A 92 -0.22 -14.69 16.14
CA ASN A 92 0.39 -14.23 17.39
C ASN A 92 -0.18 -12.89 17.90
N THR A 93 -1.01 -12.22 17.10
CA THR A 93 -1.60 -10.91 17.40
C THR A 93 -2.97 -10.76 16.71
N ASN A 94 -3.79 -9.87 17.24
CA ASN A 94 -5.07 -9.51 16.62
C ASN A 94 -4.87 -8.38 15.60
N PHE A 95 -5.52 -8.49 14.46
CA PHE A 95 -5.52 -7.48 13.40
C PHE A 95 -6.86 -7.43 12.66
N GLY A 96 -7.12 -6.32 11.97
CA GLY A 96 -8.25 -6.20 11.04
C GLY A 96 -8.01 -7.03 9.79
N ALA A 97 -8.94 -7.92 9.44
CA ALA A 97 -8.75 -8.81 8.29
C ALA A 97 -8.91 -8.09 6.94
N ILE A 98 -9.54 -6.91 6.92
CA ILE A 98 -9.89 -6.22 5.66
C ILE A 98 -8.64 -5.67 4.98
N ALA A 99 -7.63 -5.23 5.74
CA ALA A 99 -6.33 -4.82 5.21
C ALA A 99 -5.66 -5.92 4.37
N GLY A 100 -5.89 -7.20 4.68
CA GLY A 100 -5.38 -8.33 3.90
C GLY A 100 -5.83 -8.32 2.44
N GLY A 101 -6.98 -7.69 2.12
CA GLY A 101 -7.44 -7.51 0.74
C GLY A 101 -6.51 -6.67 -0.14
N LEU A 102 -5.63 -5.84 0.45
CA LEU A 102 -4.67 -5.03 -0.28
C LEU A 102 -3.59 -5.86 -0.99
N PHE A 103 -3.24 -7.03 -0.46
CA PHE A 103 -2.33 -7.97 -1.13
C PHE A 103 -2.93 -8.50 -2.44
N GLY A 104 -4.23 -8.79 -2.44
CA GLY A 104 -4.97 -9.15 -3.65
C GLY A 104 -4.95 -8.02 -4.69
N LEU A 105 -5.24 -6.79 -4.26
CA LEU A 105 -5.17 -5.61 -5.14
C LEU A 105 -3.78 -5.45 -5.78
N VAL A 106 -2.72 -5.47 -4.97
CA VAL A 106 -1.32 -5.33 -5.46
C VAL A 106 -0.97 -6.40 -6.50
N LYS A 107 -1.36 -7.66 -6.24
CA LYS A 107 -1.16 -8.78 -7.17
C LYS A 107 -1.88 -8.55 -8.49
N THR A 108 -3.12 -8.07 -8.46
CA THR A 108 -3.87 -7.71 -9.67
C THR A 108 -3.20 -6.56 -10.43
N LEU A 109 -2.82 -5.49 -9.73
CA LEU A 109 -2.20 -4.32 -10.36
C LEU A 109 -0.88 -4.64 -11.06
N ARG A 110 -0.10 -5.59 -10.55
CA ARG A 110 1.10 -6.08 -11.23
C ARG A 110 0.81 -6.54 -12.66
N TRP A 111 -0.22 -7.35 -12.82
CA TRP A 111 -0.59 -7.92 -14.12
C TRP A 111 -1.20 -6.87 -15.03
N GLU A 112 -1.95 -5.93 -14.48
CA GLU A 112 -2.54 -4.85 -15.27
C GLU A 112 -1.51 -3.79 -15.70
N TRP A 113 -0.51 -3.50 -14.86
CA TRP A 113 0.44 -2.39 -15.02
C TRP A 113 1.88 -2.91 -15.03
N PRO A 114 2.31 -3.62 -16.10
CA PRO A 114 3.59 -4.34 -16.13
C PRO A 114 4.84 -3.45 -15.98
N ASN A 115 4.71 -2.13 -16.17
CA ASN A 115 5.79 -1.17 -16.03
C ASN A 115 5.70 -0.33 -14.73
N VAL A 116 4.83 -0.70 -13.79
CA VAL A 116 4.73 -0.08 -12.47
C VAL A 116 5.18 -1.09 -11.42
N PHE A 117 6.10 -0.71 -10.55
CA PHE A 117 6.50 -1.54 -9.42
C PHE A 117 5.35 -1.65 -8.42
N THR A 118 4.93 -2.87 -8.09
CA THR A 118 3.89 -3.11 -7.08
C THR A 118 4.43 -4.01 -5.96
N ARG A 119 4.11 -3.66 -4.72
CA ARG A 119 4.54 -4.39 -3.52
C ARG A 119 3.52 -4.26 -2.39
N GLY A 120 3.12 -5.39 -1.83
CA GLY A 120 2.44 -5.47 -0.55
C GLY A 120 3.47 -5.70 0.54
N ILE A 121 3.38 -4.97 1.65
CA ILE A 121 4.32 -5.10 2.77
C ILE A 121 3.50 -5.34 4.03
N ASP A 122 3.65 -6.51 4.64
CA ASP A 122 3.13 -6.77 5.97
C ASP A 122 4.21 -6.49 7.03
N LEU A 123 3.96 -5.56 7.93
CA LEU A 123 4.87 -5.26 9.03
C LEU A 123 4.32 -5.81 10.34
N SER A 124 5.17 -6.45 11.14
CA SER A 124 4.76 -6.84 12.49
C SER A 124 4.50 -5.61 13.35
N PRO A 125 3.44 -5.58 14.18
CA PRO A 125 3.18 -4.51 15.14
C PRO A 125 4.26 -4.38 16.22
N ALA A 126 5.12 -5.38 16.37
CA ALA A 126 6.27 -5.33 17.28
C ALA A 126 7.44 -4.48 16.75
N LEU A 127 7.44 -4.13 15.46
CA LEU A 127 8.49 -3.29 14.87
C LEU A 127 8.34 -1.84 15.32
N ASN A 128 9.47 -1.20 15.63
CA ASN A 128 9.44 0.24 15.91
C ASN A 128 9.26 1.05 14.61
N PRO A 129 8.84 2.33 14.70
CA PRO A 129 8.59 3.16 13.52
C PRO A 129 9.82 3.34 12.61
N GLN A 130 11.03 3.40 13.17
CA GLN A 130 12.26 3.57 12.42
C GLN A 130 12.58 2.33 11.57
N GLN A 131 12.45 1.14 12.16
CA GLN A 131 12.59 -0.15 11.46
C GLN A 131 11.52 -0.28 10.37
N SER A 132 10.27 0.05 10.70
CA SER A 132 9.17 0.03 9.74
C SER A 132 9.44 0.91 8.52
N ALA A 133 9.90 2.15 8.75
CA ALA A 133 10.27 3.06 7.68
C ALA A 133 11.45 2.52 6.86
N GLN A 134 12.46 1.95 7.51
CA GLN A 134 13.62 1.38 6.81
C GLN A 134 13.21 0.22 5.90
N PHE A 135 12.39 -0.72 6.38
CA PHE A 135 11.93 -1.84 5.56
C PHE A 135 11.06 -1.41 4.39
N ILE A 136 10.21 -0.38 4.57
CA ILE A 136 9.45 0.21 3.45
C ILE A 136 10.42 0.79 2.40
N LEU A 137 11.46 1.51 2.82
CA LEU A 137 12.46 2.07 1.91
C LEU A 137 13.26 0.97 1.20
N ASP A 138 13.68 -0.07 1.92
CA ASP A 138 14.40 -1.21 1.34
C ASP A 138 13.57 -1.88 0.22
N GLU A 139 12.26 -2.07 0.45
CA GLU A 139 11.35 -2.63 -0.55
C GLU A 139 11.09 -1.70 -1.73
N LEU A 140 11.03 -0.37 -1.51
CA LEU A 140 10.94 0.59 -2.62
C LEU A 140 12.17 0.51 -3.54
N HIS A 141 13.34 0.18 -2.97
CA HIS A 141 14.60 0.00 -3.68
C HIS A 141 14.89 -1.44 -4.13
N ASP A 142 14.01 -2.41 -3.84
CA ASP A 142 14.19 -3.80 -4.26
C ASP A 142 14.18 -3.95 -5.79
N SER A 143 15.31 -4.37 -6.35
CA SER A 143 15.45 -4.62 -7.79
C SER A 143 14.56 -5.77 -8.28
N ASN A 144 14.11 -6.67 -7.40
CA ASN A 144 13.30 -7.81 -7.77
C ASN A 144 11.82 -7.42 -7.92
N LEU A 145 11.40 -7.30 -9.18
CA LEU A 145 10.03 -6.94 -9.55
C LEU A 145 9.04 -8.11 -9.46
N TYR A 146 9.51 -9.34 -9.24
CA TYR A 146 8.69 -10.56 -9.30
C TYR A 146 8.06 -10.96 -7.97
N ILE A 147 8.48 -10.39 -6.84
CA ILE A 147 7.93 -10.72 -5.52
C ILE A 147 6.68 -9.87 -5.26
N PRO A 148 5.44 -10.38 -5.19
CA PRO A 148 4.25 -9.51 -5.05
C PRO A 148 4.11 -8.89 -3.67
N GLU A 149 4.60 -9.60 -2.67
CA GLU A 149 4.37 -9.29 -1.28
C GLU A 149 5.52 -9.81 -0.42
N VAL A 150 5.79 -9.08 0.65
CA VAL A 150 6.79 -9.42 1.66
C VAL A 150 6.18 -9.19 3.02
N ALA A 151 6.72 -9.87 4.03
CA ALA A 151 6.42 -9.58 5.41
C ALA A 151 7.70 -9.44 6.22
N TYR A 152 7.65 -8.60 7.25
CA TYR A 152 8.74 -8.38 8.20
C TYR A 152 8.23 -8.61 9.62
N GLY A 153 8.78 -9.62 10.28
CA GLY A 153 8.40 -9.99 11.64
C GLY A 153 9.52 -10.71 12.38
N SER A 154 9.15 -11.65 13.25
CA SER A 154 10.11 -12.39 14.08
C SER A 154 11.11 -13.21 13.25
N GLN A 155 10.71 -13.65 12.06
CA GLN A 155 11.52 -14.44 11.12
C GLN A 155 12.36 -13.58 10.16
N GLY A 156 12.39 -12.26 10.34
CA GLY A 156 12.98 -11.34 9.38
C GLY A 156 12.09 -11.16 8.15
N ARG A 157 12.71 -10.98 6.98
CA ARG A 157 11.99 -10.80 5.70
C ARG A 157 11.54 -12.15 5.15
N VAL A 158 10.23 -12.32 4.99
CA VAL A 158 9.62 -13.54 4.41
C VAL A 158 8.75 -13.21 3.20
N THR A 159 8.52 -14.21 2.36
CA THR A 159 7.66 -14.15 1.17
C THR A 159 6.80 -15.42 1.11
N LEU A 160 5.62 -15.34 0.47
CA LEU A 160 4.87 -16.55 0.15
C LEU A 160 5.52 -17.29 -1.03
N ILE A 161 5.54 -18.63 -0.94
CA ILE A 161 5.84 -19.50 -2.09
C ILE A 161 4.52 -19.78 -2.83
N SER A 162 4.49 -19.50 -4.13
CA SER A 162 3.33 -19.74 -5.00
C SER A 162 3.75 -20.44 -6.28
#